data_AF-A0A429LAN2-F1
#
_entry.id   AF-A0A429LAN2-F1
#
_cell.length_a   1.000
_cell.length_b   1.000
_cell.length_c   1.000
_cell.angle_alpha   90.00
_cell.angle_beta   90.00
_cell.angle_gamma   90.00
#
_symmetry.space_group_name_H-M   'P 1'
#
loop_
_entity.id
_entity.type
_entity.pdbx_description
1 polymer ?
#
loop_
_entity_poly.entity_id
_entity_poly.type
_entity_poly.pdbx_seq_one_letter_code
_entity_poly.pdbx_strand_id
1 'polypeptide(L)'
;MAETKTPDAIGDAGAYTNLVSNIGTERDKASHGSFVKKVIPDEQLEAVYQHWLAKRIVNRPASDMLRAGWFFEGIQDNDLLKLKEACKAFNLDGVLLSSLVLSRLYGVCYVLLGTVDGGNLDQPFDLNKLGVGRLEFFTVLKKKHIEADTSKYLSPKEAGGVLKQPEFYKLKLDGKS
;
A
#
# COMPACT_ATOMS: atom_id res chain seq x y z
N MET A 1 -27.84 -11.55 49.40
CA MET A 1 -27.48 -12.04 48.05
C MET A 1 -26.77 -10.90 47.35
N ALA A 2 -25.50 -11.11 47.00
CA ALA A 2 -24.68 -10.11 46.33
C ALA A 2 -25.03 -10.08 44.85
N GLU A 3 -25.39 -8.91 44.31
CA GLU A 3 -25.38 -8.67 42.88
C GLU A 3 -23.96 -8.29 42.47
N THR A 4 -23.29 -9.22 41.80
CA THR A 4 -21.99 -9.01 41.16
C THR A 4 -22.16 -8.10 39.95
N LYS A 5 -21.76 -6.84 40.07
CA LYS A 5 -21.55 -5.93 38.93
C LYS A 5 -20.28 -6.38 38.19
N THR A 6 -20.43 -6.83 36.95
CA THR A 6 -19.32 -7.10 36.05
C THR A 6 -18.58 -5.80 35.73
N PRO A 7 -17.25 -5.71 35.90
CA PRO A 7 -16.50 -4.54 35.45
C PRO A 7 -16.45 -4.52 33.92
N ASP A 8 -16.89 -3.42 33.33
CA ASP A 8 -16.80 -3.19 31.88
C ASP A 8 -15.34 -2.86 31.52
N ALA A 9 -14.80 -3.55 30.51
CA ALA A 9 -13.36 -3.60 30.21
C ALA A 9 -12.85 -2.43 29.34
N ILE A 10 -13.66 -1.39 29.16
CA ILE A 10 -13.30 -0.20 28.39
C ILE A 10 -13.41 0.98 29.34
N GLY A 11 -12.27 1.60 29.65
CA GLY A 11 -12.14 2.64 30.66
C GLY A 11 -13.24 3.69 30.56
N ASP A 12 -14.07 3.74 31.60
CA ASP A 12 -14.86 4.92 31.95
C ASP A 12 -13.87 6.05 32.19
N ALA A 13 -13.63 6.86 31.15
CA ALA A 13 -13.01 8.16 31.29
C ALA A 13 -14.02 9.07 32.01
N GLY A 14 -14.17 8.82 33.32
CA GLY A 14 -14.87 9.58 34.35
C GLY A 14 -16.17 10.26 33.93
N ALA A 15 -17.27 9.82 34.53
CA ALA A 15 -18.57 10.53 34.58
C ALA A 15 -18.52 11.92 35.27
N TYR A 16 -17.61 12.81 34.84
CA TYR A 16 -17.48 14.19 35.31
C TYR A 16 -18.39 15.10 34.48
N THR A 17 -19.41 15.66 35.11
CA THR A 17 -20.22 16.75 34.55
C THR A 17 -19.90 18.04 35.31
N ASN A 18 -19.61 19.12 34.59
CA ASN A 18 -19.32 20.42 35.19
C ASN A 18 -20.14 21.51 34.47
N LEU A 19 -21.10 22.07 35.20
CA LEU A 19 -22.03 23.07 34.70
C LEU A 19 -21.38 24.43 34.41
N VAL A 20 -20.30 24.78 35.13
CA VAL A 20 -19.59 26.05 34.96
C VAL A 20 -18.72 26.03 33.70
N SER A 21 -18.08 24.90 33.42
CA SER A 21 -17.27 24.71 32.21
C SER A 21 -18.05 24.07 31.05
N ASN A 22 -19.35 23.81 31.21
CA ASN A 22 -20.24 23.11 30.27
C ASN A 22 -19.76 21.70 29.85
N ILE A 23 -18.84 21.08 30.58
CA ILE A 23 -18.32 19.74 30.26
C ILE A 23 -19.37 18.68 30.65
N GLY A 24 -19.70 17.77 29.75
CA GLY A 24 -20.72 16.74 29.96
C GLY A 24 -22.17 17.26 29.96
N THR A 25 -22.41 18.47 29.44
CA THR A 25 -23.74 19.08 29.29
C THR A 25 -24.16 19.14 27.81
N GLU A 26 -25.42 19.46 27.52
CA GLU A 26 -25.89 19.67 26.13
C GLU A 26 -25.11 20.75 25.36
N ARG A 27 -24.42 21.66 26.08
CA ARG A 27 -23.60 22.75 25.50
C ARG A 27 -22.13 22.38 25.37
N ASP A 28 -21.76 21.13 25.68
CA ASP A 28 -20.41 20.64 25.50
C ASP A 28 -20.08 20.56 24.00
N LYS A 29 -18.98 21.18 23.57
CA LYS A 29 -18.53 21.08 22.17
C LYS A 29 -17.98 19.70 21.85
N ALA A 30 -17.49 18.98 22.85
CA ALA A 30 -16.98 17.63 22.70
C ALA A 30 -18.11 16.58 22.61
N SER A 31 -19.30 16.86 23.15
CA SER A 31 -20.44 15.92 23.08
C SER A 31 -21.00 15.73 21.66
N HIS A 32 -20.73 16.68 20.76
CA HIS A 32 -21.06 16.60 19.34
C HIS A 32 -19.89 16.14 18.46
N GLY A 33 -18.74 15.83 19.08
CA GLY A 33 -17.56 15.34 18.37
C GLY A 33 -17.72 13.86 18.04
N SER A 34 -17.83 13.54 16.74
CA SER A 34 -17.73 12.16 16.27
C SER A 34 -16.39 11.92 15.59
N PHE A 35 -15.81 10.73 15.80
CA PHE A 35 -14.66 10.29 15.04
C PHE A 35 -15.11 9.94 13.63
N VAL A 36 -14.78 10.79 12.67
CA VAL A 36 -15.06 10.55 11.25
C VAL A 36 -13.78 10.12 10.53
N LYS A 37 -13.87 9.05 9.74
CA LYS A 37 -12.78 8.67 8.84
C LYS A 37 -12.71 9.69 7.71
N LYS A 38 -11.64 10.48 7.68
CA LYS A 38 -11.37 11.38 6.55
C LYS A 38 -10.60 10.63 5.47
N VAL A 39 -11.19 10.50 4.29
CA VAL A 39 -10.46 10.04 3.10
C VAL A 39 -9.73 11.24 2.51
N ILE A 40 -8.41 11.14 2.39
CA ILE A 40 -7.56 12.19 1.81
C ILE A 40 -7.40 11.88 0.32
N PRO A 41 -7.78 12.79 -0.59
CA PRO A 41 -7.57 12.63 -2.03
C PRO A 41 -6.09 12.53 -2.40
N ASP A 42 -5.78 11.77 -3.45
CA ASP A 42 -4.40 11.55 -3.89
C ASP A 42 -3.73 12.87 -4.32
N GLU A 43 -4.47 13.83 -4.88
CA GLU A 43 -3.97 15.15 -5.25
C GLU A 43 -3.50 15.95 -4.04
N GLN A 44 -4.22 15.82 -2.91
CA GLN A 44 -3.84 16.48 -1.67
C GLN A 44 -2.57 15.85 -1.08
N LEU A 45 -2.42 14.53 -1.18
CA LEU A 45 -1.19 13.83 -0.79
C LEU A 45 -0.01 14.28 -1.66
N GLU A 46 -0.19 14.37 -2.98
CA GLU A 46 0.81 14.85 -3.92
C GLU A 46 1.22 16.31 -3.65
N ALA A 47 0.25 17.17 -3.32
CA ALA A 47 0.51 18.57 -2.98
C ALA A 47 1.31 18.69 -1.68
N VAL A 48 0.91 17.96 -0.62
CA VAL A 48 1.65 17.94 0.66
C VAL A 48 3.06 17.38 0.46
N TYR A 49 3.22 16.36 -0.38
CA TYR A 49 4.52 15.75 -0.69
C TYR A 49 5.51 16.72 -1.36
N GLN A 50 5.05 17.84 -1.94
CA GLN A 50 5.95 18.89 -2.43
C GLN A 50 6.68 19.59 -1.29
N HIS A 51 6.12 19.62 -0.08
CA HIS A 51 6.77 20.20 1.08
C HIS A 51 7.97 19.37 1.55
N TRP A 52 9.08 20.03 1.88
CA TRP A 52 10.36 19.37 2.20
C TRP A 52 10.27 18.39 3.37
N LEU A 53 9.49 18.73 4.41
CA LEU A 53 9.35 17.89 5.60
C LEU A 53 8.55 16.63 5.29
N ALA A 54 7.44 16.77 4.57
CA ALA A 54 6.59 15.65 4.17
C ALA A 54 7.38 14.69 3.27
N LYS A 55 8.12 15.24 2.29
CA LYS A 55 9.02 14.47 1.43
C LYS A 55 10.05 13.67 2.24
N ARG A 56 10.64 14.27 3.28
CA ARG A 56 11.59 13.54 4.16
C ARG A 56 10.92 12.43 4.97
N ILE A 57 9.72 12.67 5.51
CA ILE A 57 8.96 11.67 6.29
C ILE A 57 8.63 10.44 5.43
N VAL A 58 8.27 10.67 4.16
CA VAL A 58 7.97 9.60 3.22
C VAL A 58 9.26 8.90 2.77
N ASN A 59 10.27 9.64 2.31
CA ASN A 59 11.41 9.06 1.60
C ASN A 59 12.46 8.44 2.52
N ARG A 60 12.73 9.05 3.68
CA ARG A 60 13.87 8.64 4.51
C ARG A 60 13.75 7.19 4.98
N PRO A 61 12.58 6.68 5.42
CA PRO A 61 12.45 5.27 5.77
C PRO A 61 12.67 4.34 4.57
N ALA A 62 12.13 4.67 3.39
CA ALA A 62 12.33 3.86 2.19
C ALA A 62 13.82 3.82 1.77
N SER A 63 14.50 4.96 1.81
CA SER A 63 15.94 5.03 1.53
C SER A 63 16.79 4.31 2.57
N ASP A 64 16.43 4.39 3.86
CA ASP A 64 17.18 3.71 4.93
C ASP A 64 17.01 2.20 4.87
N MET A 65 15.82 1.70 4.51
CA MET A 65 15.57 0.26 4.29
C MET A 65 16.48 -0.33 3.21
N LEU A 66 16.70 0.41 2.11
CA LEU A 66 17.50 -0.06 0.98
C LEU A 66 18.98 0.33 1.08
N ARG A 67 19.37 1.09 2.11
CA ARG A 67 20.73 1.63 2.26
C ARG A 67 21.81 0.56 2.35
N ALA A 68 21.52 -0.54 3.04
CA ALA A 68 22.45 -1.66 3.19
C ALA A 68 22.40 -2.64 2.02
N GLY A 69 21.49 -2.42 1.06
CA GLY A 69 21.15 -3.40 0.05
C GLY A 69 20.43 -4.61 0.66
N TRP A 70 20.49 -5.72 -0.08
CA TRP A 70 19.75 -6.94 0.18
C TRP A 70 20.57 -8.12 -0.36
N PHE A 71 20.34 -9.30 0.20
CA PHE A 71 21.07 -10.50 -0.15
C PHE A 71 20.11 -11.65 -0.44
N PHE A 72 20.60 -12.61 -1.21
CA PHE A 72 19.85 -13.81 -1.57
C PHE A 72 20.39 -14.98 -0.77
N GLU A 73 19.49 -15.81 -0.24
CA GLU A 73 19.82 -17.05 0.44
C GLU A 73 19.51 -18.25 -0.48
N GLY A 74 20.32 -19.31 -0.42
CA GLY A 74 20.04 -20.56 -1.12
C GLY A 74 20.33 -20.57 -2.63
N ILE A 75 21.08 -19.60 -3.16
CA ILE A 75 21.47 -19.51 -4.58
C ILE A 75 22.99 -19.73 -4.70
N GLN A 76 23.41 -20.59 -5.64
CA GLN A 76 24.82 -20.90 -5.91
C GLN A 76 25.51 -19.78 -6.70
N ASP A 77 26.85 -19.68 -6.59
CA ASP A 77 27.64 -18.52 -7.05
C ASP A 77 27.39 -18.07 -8.50
N ASN A 78 27.36 -19.01 -9.46
CA ASN A 78 27.14 -18.65 -10.87
C ASN A 78 25.75 -18.10 -11.15
N ASP A 79 24.72 -18.65 -10.50
CA ASP A 79 23.35 -18.18 -10.70
C ASP A 79 23.07 -16.92 -9.87
N LEU A 80 23.74 -16.76 -8.73
CA LEU A 80 23.74 -15.54 -7.95
C LEU A 80 24.34 -14.37 -8.74
N LEU A 81 25.43 -14.60 -9.47
CA LEU A 81 26.04 -13.58 -10.32
C LEU A 81 25.09 -13.14 -11.44
N LYS A 82 24.50 -14.10 -12.18
CA LYS A 82 23.50 -13.81 -13.23
C LYS A 82 22.30 -13.05 -12.68
N LEU A 83 21.82 -13.43 -11.49
CA LEU A 83 20.70 -12.75 -10.84
C LEU A 83 21.06 -11.31 -10.49
N LYS A 84 22.23 -11.06 -9.91
CA LYS A 84 22.71 -9.70 -9.60
C LYS A 84 22.84 -8.84 -10.85
N GLU A 85 23.36 -9.40 -11.94
CA GLU A 85 23.45 -8.72 -13.23
C GLU A 85 22.06 -8.38 -13.79
N ALA A 86 21.11 -9.31 -13.71
CA ALA A 86 19.73 -9.08 -14.10
C ALA A 86 19.06 -7.99 -13.24
N CYS A 87 19.21 -8.03 -11.92
CA CYS A 87 18.68 -7.00 -11.02
C CYS A 87 19.22 -5.61 -11.39
N LYS A 88 20.51 -5.51 -11.75
CA LYS A 88 21.11 -4.26 -12.21
C LYS A 88 20.57 -3.83 -13.57
N ALA A 89 20.45 -4.75 -14.53
CA ALA A 89 19.92 -4.48 -15.87
C ALA A 89 18.49 -3.95 -15.82
N PHE A 90 17.65 -4.48 -14.93
CA PHE A 90 16.26 -4.05 -14.74
C PHE A 90 16.10 -2.90 -13.73
N ASN A 91 17.20 -2.32 -13.22
CA ASN A 91 17.18 -1.25 -12.20
C ASN A 91 16.28 -1.57 -10.99
N LEU A 92 16.38 -2.80 -10.48
CA LEU A 92 15.44 -3.31 -9.48
C LEU A 92 15.50 -2.51 -8.17
N ASP A 93 16.68 -2.02 -7.78
CA ASP A 93 16.81 -1.13 -6.61
C ASP A 93 16.00 0.17 -6.78
N GLY A 94 16.03 0.76 -7.97
CA GLY A 94 15.24 1.95 -8.29
C GLY A 94 13.73 1.68 -8.31
N VAL A 95 13.33 0.52 -8.83
CA VAL A 95 11.93 0.04 -8.82
C VAL A 95 11.45 -0.17 -7.39
N LEU A 96 12.25 -0.82 -6.55
CA LEU A 96 11.93 -1.05 -5.14
C LEU A 96 11.85 0.26 -4.35
N LEU A 97 12.83 1.15 -4.52
CA LEU A 97 12.82 2.46 -3.85
C LEU A 97 11.58 3.27 -4.23
N SER A 98 11.27 3.34 -5.52
CA SER A 98 10.09 4.06 -6.01
C SER A 98 8.80 3.44 -5.48
N SER A 99 8.70 2.11 -5.48
CA SER A 99 7.55 1.37 -4.95
C SER A 99 7.34 1.65 -3.45
N LEU A 100 8.41 1.60 -2.65
CA LEU A 100 8.35 1.89 -1.21
C LEU A 100 7.99 3.35 -0.91
N VAL A 101 8.49 4.30 -1.71
CA VAL A 101 8.11 5.72 -1.58
C VAL A 101 6.63 5.91 -1.90
N LEU A 102 6.14 5.34 -3.01
CA LEU A 102 4.75 5.49 -3.41
C LEU A 102 3.79 4.76 -2.46
N SER A 103 4.15 3.58 -1.96
CA SER A 103 3.34 2.86 -0.98
C SER A 103 3.21 3.63 0.32
N ARG A 104 4.27 4.32 0.76
CA ARG A 104 4.23 5.21 1.93
C ARG A 104 3.42 6.48 1.68
N LEU A 105 3.42 7.00 0.45
CA LEU A 105 2.64 8.19 0.08
C LEU A 105 1.14 7.89 -0.04
N TYR A 106 0.78 6.84 -0.77
CA TYR A 106 -0.61 6.54 -1.13
C TYR A 106 -1.26 5.41 -0.31
N GLY A 107 -0.47 4.69 0.49
CA GLY A 107 -0.88 3.48 1.20
C GLY A 107 -0.84 2.21 0.34
N VAL A 108 -0.59 2.33 -0.97
CA VAL A 108 -0.50 1.23 -1.93
C VAL A 108 0.39 1.64 -3.10
N CYS A 109 1.06 0.66 -3.73
CA CYS A 109 1.79 0.86 -4.97
C CYS A 109 1.52 -0.32 -5.91
N TYR A 110 1.69 -0.09 -7.21
CA TYR A 110 1.57 -1.14 -8.22
C TYR A 110 2.84 -1.19 -9.05
N VAL A 111 3.27 -2.39 -9.41
CA VAL A 111 4.39 -2.62 -10.32
C VAL A 111 3.84 -3.42 -11.49
N LEU A 112 3.94 -2.85 -12.69
CA LEU A 112 3.63 -3.53 -13.93
C LEU A 112 4.87 -4.28 -14.42
N LEU A 113 4.71 -5.56 -14.71
CA LEU A 113 5.73 -6.40 -15.31
C LEU A 113 5.40 -6.54 -16.80
N GLY A 114 6.33 -6.13 -17.67
CA GLY A 114 6.23 -6.35 -19.11
C GLY A 114 6.95 -7.63 -19.51
N THR A 115 6.28 -8.52 -20.23
CA THR A 115 6.85 -9.81 -20.65
C THR A 115 6.55 -10.13 -22.11
N VAL A 116 7.48 -10.83 -22.79
CA VAL A 116 7.31 -11.34 -24.15
C VAL A 116 6.56 -12.67 -24.12
N ASP A 117 5.30 -12.63 -23.71
CA ASP A 117 4.39 -13.79 -23.69
C ASP A 117 3.39 -13.79 -24.86
N GLY A 118 3.33 -12.69 -25.62
CA GLY A 118 2.39 -12.49 -26.72
C GLY A 118 0.94 -12.29 -26.26
N GLY A 119 0.71 -12.11 -24.95
CA GLY A 119 -0.59 -11.84 -24.37
C GLY A 119 -0.93 -10.35 -24.38
N ASN A 120 -2.23 -10.06 -24.30
CA ASN A 120 -2.72 -8.72 -24.03
C ASN A 120 -2.89 -8.50 -22.52
N LEU A 121 -2.90 -7.24 -22.07
CA LEU A 121 -3.06 -6.87 -20.64
C LEU A 121 -4.40 -7.31 -20.02
N ASP A 122 -5.39 -7.63 -20.83
CA ASP A 122 -6.70 -8.12 -20.40
C ASP A 122 -6.73 -9.65 -20.16
N GLN A 123 -5.63 -10.34 -20.46
CA GLN A 123 -5.48 -11.77 -20.23
C GLN A 123 -4.74 -12.05 -18.92
N PRO A 124 -5.07 -13.15 -18.21
CA PRO A 124 -4.33 -13.54 -17.03
C PRO A 124 -2.86 -13.81 -17.32
N PHE A 125 -1.99 -13.34 -16.43
CA PHE A 125 -0.55 -13.61 -16.50
C PHE A 125 -0.26 -15.10 -16.23
N ASP A 126 0.36 -15.77 -17.20
CA ASP A 126 0.73 -17.18 -17.09
C ASP A 126 2.22 -17.34 -16.75
N LEU A 127 2.49 -17.62 -15.47
CA LEU A 127 3.84 -17.87 -14.96
C LEU A 127 4.59 -18.98 -15.71
N ASN A 128 3.88 -19.97 -16.28
CA ASN A 128 4.52 -21.09 -16.98
C ASN A 128 5.11 -20.66 -18.33
N LYS A 129 4.64 -19.55 -18.91
CA LYS A 129 5.17 -18.98 -20.15
C LYS A 129 6.41 -18.11 -19.91
N LEU A 130 6.73 -17.83 -18.66
CA LEU A 130 7.89 -17.03 -18.28
C LEU A 130 9.16 -17.88 -18.44
N GLY A 131 9.95 -17.56 -19.45
CA GLY A 131 11.26 -18.17 -19.72
C GLY A 131 12.40 -17.18 -19.52
N VAL A 132 13.63 -17.70 -19.51
CA VAL A 132 14.84 -16.86 -19.46
C VAL A 132 14.85 -15.88 -20.64
N GLY A 133 15.05 -14.60 -20.36
CA GLY A 133 15.09 -13.53 -21.36
C GLY A 133 13.73 -13.01 -21.83
N ARG A 134 12.61 -13.45 -21.23
CA ARG A 134 11.26 -12.97 -21.60
C ARG A 134 10.75 -11.78 -20.78
N LEU A 135 11.44 -11.41 -19.72
CA LEU A 135 11.12 -10.20 -18.95
C LEU A 135 11.69 -8.98 -19.68
N GLU A 136 10.85 -7.99 -19.96
CA GLU A 136 11.26 -6.77 -20.68
C GLU A 136 11.50 -5.59 -19.76
N PHE A 137 10.58 -5.35 -18.81
CA PHE A 137 10.68 -4.20 -17.91
C PHE A 137 9.84 -4.35 -16.64
N PHE A 138 10.18 -3.51 -15.65
CA PHE A 138 9.30 -3.17 -14.54
C PHE A 138 8.95 -1.68 -14.63
N THR A 139 7.66 -1.37 -14.45
CA THR A 139 7.19 0.01 -14.36
C THR A 139 6.40 0.21 -13.08
N VAL A 140 6.84 1.16 -12.25
CA VAL A 140 6.10 1.53 -11.03
C VAL A 140 4.96 2.48 -11.40
N LEU A 141 3.74 2.11 -11.01
CA LEU A 141 2.52 2.85 -11.31
C LEU A 141 2.00 3.55 -10.05
N LYS A 142 1.51 4.78 -10.22
CA LYS A 142 0.81 5.53 -9.18
C LYS A 142 -0.58 4.96 -8.97
N LYS A 143 -1.08 5.06 -7.75
CA LYS A 143 -2.43 4.63 -7.36
C LYS A 143 -3.52 5.15 -8.30
N LYS A 144 -3.46 6.44 -8.68
CA LYS A 144 -4.45 7.07 -9.58
C LYS A 144 -4.55 6.46 -10.99
N HIS A 145 -3.51 5.77 -11.45
CA HIS A 145 -3.53 5.11 -12.76
C HIS A 145 -4.14 3.71 -12.69
N ILE A 146 -4.56 3.23 -11.52
CA ILE A 146 -5.04 1.86 -11.33
C ILE A 146 -6.39 1.88 -10.65
N GLU A 147 -7.35 1.19 -11.27
CA GLU A 147 -8.66 0.94 -10.69
C GLU A 147 -8.84 -0.56 -10.45
N ALA A 148 -9.21 -0.92 -9.23
CA ALA A 148 -9.55 -2.29 -8.89
C ALA A 148 -10.85 -2.71 -9.58
N ASP A 149 -10.86 -3.87 -10.23
CA ASP A 149 -12.10 -4.47 -10.68
C ASP A 149 -12.81 -5.16 -9.52
N THR A 150 -14.01 -4.67 -9.16
CA THR A 150 -14.78 -5.17 -8.02
C THR A 150 -15.75 -6.29 -8.38
N SER A 151 -15.76 -6.74 -9.64
CA SER A 151 -16.63 -7.83 -10.11
C SER A 151 -16.12 -9.21 -9.71
N LYS A 152 -14.80 -9.38 -9.57
CA LYS A 152 -14.15 -10.65 -9.21
C LYS A 152 -13.05 -10.44 -8.19
N TYR A 153 -13.01 -11.35 -7.22
CA TYR A 153 -12.01 -11.37 -6.16
C TYR A 153 -11.32 -12.72 -6.11
N LEU A 154 -10.03 -12.72 -5.78
CA LEU A 154 -9.29 -13.93 -5.46
C LEU A 154 -9.90 -14.63 -4.24
N SER A 155 -9.78 -15.96 -4.18
CA SER A 155 -10.17 -16.68 -2.97
C SER A 155 -9.25 -16.29 -1.80
N PRO A 156 -9.73 -16.35 -0.53
CA PRO A 156 -8.89 -16.05 0.62
C PRO A 156 -7.62 -16.92 0.70
N LYS A 157 -7.66 -18.14 0.14
CA LYS A 157 -6.49 -19.03 0.06
C LYS A 157 -5.42 -18.47 -0.88
N GLU A 158 -5.82 -18.02 -2.07
CA GLU A 158 -4.92 -17.44 -3.08
C GLU A 158 -4.43 -16.04 -2.67
N ALA A 159 -5.27 -15.28 -1.98
CA ALA A 159 -4.95 -13.94 -1.48
C ALA A 159 -4.17 -13.93 -0.15
N GLY A 160 -3.71 -15.09 0.35
CA GLY A 160 -2.95 -15.16 1.60
C GLY A 160 -3.72 -14.67 2.83
N GLY A 161 -5.05 -14.87 2.85
CA GLY A 161 -5.96 -14.45 3.92
C GLY A 161 -6.56 -13.07 3.74
N VAL A 162 -6.15 -12.29 2.73
CA VAL A 162 -6.74 -10.97 2.44
C VAL A 162 -8.13 -11.14 1.84
N LEU A 163 -9.13 -10.54 2.50
CA LEU A 163 -10.50 -10.52 1.99
C LEU A 163 -10.66 -9.47 0.89
N LYS A 164 -11.47 -9.79 -0.12
CA LYS A 164 -11.82 -8.89 -1.24
C LYS A 164 -10.60 -8.38 -2.01
N GLN A 165 -9.57 -9.20 -2.17
CA GLN A 165 -8.45 -8.89 -3.05
C GLN A 165 -8.91 -8.98 -4.51
N PRO A 166 -8.90 -7.88 -5.29
CA PRO A 166 -9.29 -7.90 -6.69
C PRO A 166 -8.43 -8.86 -7.51
N GLU A 167 -9.06 -9.61 -8.40
CA GLU A 167 -8.35 -10.48 -9.35
C GLU A 167 -7.75 -9.66 -10.50
N PHE A 168 -8.49 -8.66 -10.98
CA PHE A 168 -8.09 -7.82 -12.11
C PHE A 168 -8.02 -6.35 -11.71
N TYR A 169 -7.15 -5.63 -12.42
CA TYR A 169 -6.95 -4.20 -12.26
C TYR A 169 -6.96 -3.53 -13.63
N LYS A 170 -7.62 -2.37 -13.73
CA LYS A 170 -7.70 -1.57 -14.94
C LYS A 170 -6.65 -0.47 -14.89
N LEU A 171 -5.77 -0.47 -15.88
CA LEU A 171 -4.79 0.58 -16.08
C LEU A 171 -5.44 1.77 -16.80
N LYS A 172 -5.45 2.93 -16.14
CA LYS A 172 -5.90 4.23 -16.66
C LYS A 172 -4.68 5.08 -16.95
N LEU A 173 -4.25 5.11 -18.21
CA LEU A 173 -3.27 6.08 -18.71
C LEU A 173 -4.06 7.14 -19.49
N ASP A 174 -4.05 8.39 -19.02
CA ASP A 174 -4.76 9.48 -19.71
C ASP A 174 -4.25 9.61 -21.16
N GLY A 175 -5.07 9.69 -22.22
CA GLY A 175 -6.53 9.78 -22.23
C GLY A 175 -7.15 9.11 -23.45
N LYS A 176 -7.84 8.00 -23.19
CA LYS A 176 -9.14 7.60 -23.75
C LYS A 176 -9.42 6.20 -23.21
N SER A 177 -10.57 6.08 -22.53
CA SER A 177 -11.26 4.81 -22.34
C SER A 177 -11.52 4.14 -23.68
#